data_AF-A0A6J4LKI3-F1
#
_entry.id   AF-A0A6J4LKI3-F1
#
_cell.length_a   1.000
_cell.length_b   1.000
_cell.length_c   1.000
_cell.angle_alpha   90.00
_cell.angle_beta   90.00
_cell.angle_gamma   90.00
#
_symmetry.space_group_name_H-M   'P 1'
#
loop_
_entity.id
_entity.type
_entity.pdbx_description
1 polymer ?
#
loop_
_entity_poly.entity_id
_entity_poly.type
_entity_poly.pdbx_seq_one_letter_code
_entity_poly.pdbx_strand_id
1 'polypeptide(L)'
;SVPGFLLALILVWVIYITFGVNMSGLFSHEYADAPWSVGKVLDMLKRIWFPMIIIGMSGTAGLIRVMRANLLDELQKQYVITARAKGLPERELLFRYPVRMAINPIVSTIGWILPAIVGGEVLVSIVLNLPTTGPVLLEAVQSQDMYLAGSITLFLSVLTVVGTLVGDLLLAWLDPRIRFGSAGG
;
A
#
# COMPACT_ATOMS: atom_id res chain seq x y z
N SER A 1 13.86 -3.14 -8.92
CA SER A 1 13.13 -1.97 -8.39
C SER A 1 13.89 -1.41 -7.22
N VAL A 2 13.98 -0.08 -7.13
CA VAL A 2 14.57 0.59 -5.97
C VAL A 2 13.64 0.33 -4.76
N PRO A 3 14.14 -0.18 -3.63
CA PRO A 3 13.38 -0.29 -2.39
C PRO A 3 12.83 1.06 -1.91
N GLY A 4 11.65 1.07 -1.29
CA GLY A 4 11.00 2.29 -0.78
C GLY A 4 11.89 3.08 0.16
N PHE A 5 12.60 2.42 1.07
CA PHE A 5 13.53 3.07 2.00
C PHE A 5 14.72 3.75 1.30
N LEU A 6 15.26 3.20 0.21
CA LEU A 6 16.34 3.84 -0.55
C LEU A 6 15.83 5.10 -1.24
N LEU A 7 14.62 5.03 -1.80
CA LEU A 7 13.97 6.19 -2.39
C LEU A 7 13.70 7.27 -1.34
N ALA A 8 13.26 6.88 -0.14
CA ALA A 8 13.10 7.80 1.00
C ALA A 8 14.43 8.49 1.36
N LEU A 9 15.52 7.71 1.46
CA LEU A 9 16.84 8.21 1.82
C LEU A 9 17.37 9.20 0.77
N ILE A 10 17.27 8.85 -0.52
CA ILE A 10 17.69 9.73 -1.61
C ILE A 10 16.89 11.03 -1.60
N LEU A 11 15.57 10.97 -1.44
CA LEU A 11 14.72 12.17 -1.45
C LEU A 11 14.99 13.07 -0.25
N VAL A 12 15.10 12.51 0.96
CA VAL A 12 15.48 13.28 2.16
C VAL A 12 16.83 13.95 1.95
N TRP A 13 17.82 13.21 1.43
CA TRP A 13 19.14 13.74 1.17
C TRP A 13 19.12 14.88 0.14
N VAL A 14 18.42 14.70 -0.99
CA VAL A 14 18.28 15.72 -2.04
C VAL A 14 17.61 16.98 -1.49
N ILE A 15 16.54 16.84 -0.72
CA ILE A 15 15.82 17.97 -0.13
C ILE A 15 16.67 18.70 0.89
N TYR A 16 17.43 17.96 1.71
CA TYR A 16 18.33 18.55 2.69
C TYR A 16 19.41 19.40 2.02
N ILE A 17 20.04 18.92 0.94
CA ILE A 17 21.09 19.68 0.24
C ILE A 17 20.56 20.87 -0.56
N THR A 18 19.32 20.80 -1.07
CA THR A 18 18.74 21.87 -1.92
C THR A 18 18.01 22.94 -1.13
N PHE A 19 17.26 22.55 -0.10
CA PHE A 19 16.41 23.46 0.68
C PHE A 19 16.90 23.68 2.11
N GLY A 20 17.83 22.87 2.63
CA GLY A 20 18.29 22.95 4.02
C GLY A 20 17.22 22.57 5.05
N VAL A 21 16.10 21.99 4.63
CA VAL A 21 14.97 21.64 5.49
C VAL A 21 15.00 20.15 5.80
N ASN A 22 14.97 19.81 7.09
CA ASN A 22 14.68 18.45 7.54
C ASN A 22 13.18 18.18 7.43
N MET A 23 12.79 17.46 6.37
CA MET A 23 11.41 16.99 6.16
C MET A 23 11.14 15.60 6.77
N SER A 24 12.06 15.08 7.58
CA SER A 24 11.79 13.92 8.42
C SER A 24 10.81 14.27 9.55
N GLY A 25 9.97 13.31 9.93
CA GLY A 25 8.95 13.45 10.97
C GLY A 25 7.60 13.95 10.46
N LEU A 26 6.54 13.57 11.17
CA LEU A 26 5.17 14.04 10.91
C LEU A 26 4.86 15.42 11.51
N PHE A 27 5.66 15.86 12.49
CA PHE A 27 5.42 17.09 13.26
C PHE A 27 6.66 17.98 13.26
N SER A 28 6.48 19.28 13.45
CA SER A 28 7.55 20.23 13.75
C SER A 28 8.13 19.95 15.15
N HIS A 29 9.31 20.48 15.44
CA HIS A 29 9.95 20.31 16.75
C HIS A 29 9.09 20.88 17.89
N GLU A 30 8.27 21.90 17.62
CA GLU A 30 7.36 22.51 18.59
C GLU A 30 6.14 21.63 18.89
N TYR A 31 5.64 20.88 17.89
CA TYR A 31 4.45 20.05 18.03
C TYR A 31 4.73 18.56 18.24
N ALA A 32 5.99 18.12 18.19
CA ALA A 32 6.37 16.72 18.38
C ALA A 32 5.83 16.16 19.72
N ASP A 33 6.14 16.82 20.83
CA ASP A 33 5.73 16.40 22.18
C ASP A 33 4.50 17.15 22.72
N ALA A 34 3.94 18.08 21.92
CA ALA A 34 2.76 18.83 22.33
C ALA A 34 1.50 17.93 22.40
N PRO A 35 0.56 18.21 23.33
CA PRO A 35 -0.74 17.56 23.33
C PRO A 35 -1.50 17.75 22.01
N TRP A 36 -2.45 16.86 21.73
CA TRP A 36 -3.33 17.00 20.57
C TRP A 36 -4.07 18.33 20.62
N SER A 37 -3.84 19.16 19.61
CA SER A 37 -4.46 20.46 19.42
C SER A 37 -4.74 20.68 17.94
N VAL A 38 -5.65 21.61 17.63
CA VAL A 38 -5.93 21.98 16.23
C VAL A 38 -4.65 22.47 15.53
N GLY A 39 -3.75 23.17 16.26
CA GLY A 39 -2.44 23.58 15.76
C GLY A 39 -1.55 22.40 15.37
N LYS A 40 -1.49 21.36 16.20
CA LYS A 40 -0.75 20.12 15.92
C LYS A 40 -1.28 19.38 14.69
N VAL A 41 -2.61 19.33 14.51
CA VAL A 41 -3.23 18.71 13.32
C VAL A 41 -2.92 19.49 12.05
N LEU A 42 -2.98 20.83 12.10
CA LEU A 42 -2.64 21.68 10.95
C LEU A 42 -1.16 21.57 10.56
N ASP A 43 -0.25 21.47 11.54
CA ASP A 43 1.17 21.22 11.29
C ASP A 43 1.40 19.85 10.66
N MET A 44 0.72 18.80 11.17
CA MET A 44 0.76 17.46 10.60
C MET A 44 0.32 17.46 9.13
N LEU A 45 -0.81 18.09 8.81
CA LEU A 45 -1.32 18.16 7.43
C LEU A 45 -0.36 18.88 6.47
N LYS A 46 0.41 19.85 6.95
CA LYS A 46 1.44 20.54 6.13
C LYS A 46 2.67 19.67 5.86
N ARG A 47 2.92 18.64 6.67
CA ARG A 47 4.09 17.76 6.57
C ARG A 47 3.76 16.38 5.99
N ILE A 48 2.53 15.90 6.16
CA ILE A 48 2.10 14.54 5.79
C ILE A 48 2.23 14.22 4.30
N TRP A 49 2.18 15.23 3.42
CA TRP A 49 2.29 15.02 1.97
C TRP A 49 3.63 14.39 1.56
N PHE A 50 4.72 14.73 2.25
CA PHE A 50 6.05 14.21 1.94
C PHE A 50 6.17 12.69 2.17
N PRO A 51 5.88 12.15 3.38
CA PRO A 51 5.86 10.70 3.60
C PRO A 51 4.78 10.00 2.76
N MET A 52 3.63 10.65 2.48
CA MET A 52 2.62 10.06 1.60
C MET A 52 3.12 9.83 0.17
N ILE A 53 3.90 10.75 -0.40
CA ILE A 53 4.47 10.56 -1.74
C ILE A 53 5.44 9.38 -1.75
N ILE A 54 6.29 9.27 -0.73
CA ILE A 54 7.31 8.22 -0.64
C ILE A 54 6.64 6.84 -0.50
N ILE A 55 5.74 6.70 0.49
CA ILE A 55 5.02 5.45 0.77
C ILE A 55 4.10 5.11 -0.41
N GLY A 56 3.38 6.10 -0.93
CA GLY A 56 2.48 5.94 -2.08
C GLY A 56 3.20 5.50 -3.35
N MET A 57 4.37 6.08 -3.64
CA MET A 57 5.18 5.69 -4.79
C MET A 57 5.74 4.27 -4.65
N SER A 58 6.22 3.91 -3.46
CA SER A 58 6.69 2.55 -3.14
C SER A 58 5.58 1.51 -3.35
N GLY A 59 4.39 1.75 -2.78
CA GLY A 59 3.23 0.87 -2.92
C GLY A 59 2.72 0.77 -4.36
N THR A 60 2.64 1.91 -5.07
CA THR A 60 2.19 1.95 -6.47
C THR A 60 3.16 1.20 -7.39
N ALA A 61 4.47 1.31 -7.18
CA ALA A 61 5.47 0.57 -7.95
C ALA A 61 5.36 -0.96 -7.74
N GLY A 62 4.96 -1.39 -6.53
CA GLY A 62 4.61 -2.78 -6.24
C GLY A 62 3.39 -3.23 -7.06
N LEU A 63 2.29 -2.47 -6.97
CA LEU A 63 1.05 -2.78 -7.66
C LEU A 63 1.20 -2.80 -9.18
N ILE A 64 1.92 -1.83 -9.77
CA ILE A 64 2.21 -1.80 -11.22
C ILE A 64 2.93 -3.08 -11.66
N ARG A 65 3.83 -3.62 -10.83
CA ARG A 65 4.57 -4.85 -11.17
C ARG A 65 3.66 -6.07 -11.16
N VAL A 66 2.81 -6.19 -10.15
CA VAL A 66 1.81 -7.26 -10.06
C VAL A 66 0.86 -7.18 -11.26
N MET A 67 0.38 -5.98 -11.57
CA MET A 67 -0.49 -5.73 -12.71
C MET A 67 0.18 -6.09 -14.03
N ARG A 68 1.44 -5.70 -14.22
CA ARG A 68 2.20 -6.03 -15.43
C ARG A 68 2.42 -7.55 -15.57
N ALA A 69 2.71 -8.26 -14.47
CA ALA A 69 2.85 -9.70 -14.48
C ALA A 69 1.53 -10.37 -14.89
N ASN A 70 0.43 -10.01 -14.24
CA ASN A 70 -0.91 -10.54 -14.55
C ASN A 70 -1.31 -10.26 -16.00
N LEU A 71 -1.03 -9.04 -16.52
CA LEU A 71 -1.31 -8.69 -17.91
C LEU A 71 -0.46 -9.51 -18.89
N LEU A 72 0.81 -9.73 -18.60
CA LEU A 72 1.69 -10.55 -19.45
C LEU A 72 1.18 -12.00 -19.53
N ASP A 73 0.76 -12.57 -18.41
CA ASP A 73 0.18 -13.92 -18.37
C ASP A 73 -1.15 -13.99 -19.13
N GLU A 74 -2.00 -12.97 -19.01
CA GLU A 74 -3.29 -12.92 -19.71
C GLU A 74 -3.12 -12.83 -21.23
N LEU A 75 -2.11 -12.08 -21.69
CA LEU A 75 -1.81 -11.92 -23.12
C LEU A 75 -1.35 -13.23 -23.78
N GLN A 76 -0.84 -14.20 -23.02
CA GLN A 76 -0.41 -15.51 -23.53
C GLN A 76 -1.57 -16.51 -23.71
N LYS A 77 -2.81 -16.17 -23.27
CA LYS A 77 -3.93 -17.10 -23.35
C LYS A 77 -4.48 -17.25 -24.77
N GLN A 78 -4.91 -18.47 -25.10
CA GLN A 78 -5.36 -18.83 -26.46
C GLN A 78 -6.48 -17.92 -26.99
N TYR A 79 -7.43 -17.49 -26.15
CA TYR A 79 -8.52 -16.62 -26.61
C TYR A 79 -8.04 -15.22 -27.05
N VAL A 80 -6.94 -14.71 -26.46
CA VAL A 80 -6.31 -13.44 -26.87
C VAL A 80 -5.61 -13.61 -28.21
N ILE A 81 -4.87 -14.71 -28.37
CA ILE A 81 -4.18 -15.06 -29.61
C ILE A 81 -5.19 -15.23 -30.76
N THR A 82 -6.30 -15.93 -30.53
CA THR A 82 -7.37 -16.12 -31.51
C THR A 82 -8.08 -14.82 -31.86
N ALA A 83 -8.35 -13.95 -30.87
CA ALA A 83 -8.96 -12.64 -31.11
C ALA A 83 -8.04 -11.72 -31.93
N ARG A 84 -6.73 -11.73 -31.65
CA ARG A 84 -5.72 -11.03 -32.45
C ARG A 84 -5.68 -11.57 -33.89
N ALA A 85 -5.73 -12.89 -34.07
CA ALA A 85 -5.78 -13.52 -35.40
C ALA A 85 -7.06 -13.17 -36.19
N LYS A 86 -8.17 -12.85 -35.49
CA LYS A 86 -9.42 -12.38 -36.11
C LYS A 86 -9.41 -10.88 -36.45
N GLY A 87 -8.31 -10.17 -36.23
CA GLY A 87 -8.16 -8.76 -36.62
C GLY A 87 -8.76 -7.76 -35.62
N LEU A 88 -9.02 -8.15 -34.37
CA LEU A 88 -9.48 -7.19 -33.36
C LEU A 88 -8.39 -6.13 -33.08
N PRO A 89 -8.74 -4.83 -33.02
CA PRO A 89 -7.80 -3.78 -32.66
C PRO A 89 -7.32 -3.95 -31.20
N GLU A 90 -6.02 -3.75 -30.96
CA GLU A 90 -5.40 -3.98 -29.64
C GLU A 90 -6.06 -3.19 -28.51
N ARG A 91 -6.55 -1.98 -28.78
CA ARG A 91 -7.28 -1.19 -27.77
C ARG A 91 -8.56 -1.89 -27.33
N GLU A 92 -9.34 -2.45 -28.24
CA GLU A 92 -10.57 -3.15 -27.88
C GLU A 92 -10.29 -4.50 -27.20
N LEU A 93 -9.23 -5.19 -27.64
CA LEU A 93 -8.74 -6.41 -27.01
C LEU A 93 -8.31 -6.19 -25.54
N LEU A 94 -7.58 -5.09 -25.27
CA LEU A 94 -7.05 -4.73 -23.96
C LEU A 94 -8.10 -4.15 -23.01
N PHE A 95 -9.05 -3.36 -23.51
CA PHE A 95 -10.09 -2.75 -22.66
C PHE A 95 -11.25 -3.71 -22.34
N ARG A 96 -11.56 -4.67 -23.22
CA ARG A 96 -12.75 -5.52 -23.08
C ARG A 96 -12.54 -6.77 -22.22
N TYR A 97 -11.31 -7.31 -22.15
CA TYR A 97 -11.01 -8.53 -21.40
C TYR A 97 -10.03 -8.31 -20.22
N PRO A 98 -8.82 -7.73 -20.40
CA PRO A 98 -7.86 -7.53 -19.31
C PRO A 98 -8.28 -6.55 -18.21
N VAL A 99 -8.97 -5.44 -18.53
CA VAL A 99 -9.35 -4.43 -17.52
C VAL A 99 -10.27 -5.01 -16.44
N ARG A 100 -11.11 -5.99 -16.78
CA ARG A 100 -12.00 -6.65 -15.83
C ARG A 100 -11.25 -7.59 -14.88
N MET A 101 -10.21 -8.27 -15.35
CA MET A 101 -9.31 -9.07 -14.48
C MET A 101 -8.31 -8.20 -13.70
N ALA A 102 -7.94 -7.05 -14.25
CA ALA A 102 -7.05 -6.07 -13.63
C ALA A 102 -7.67 -5.34 -12.43
N ILE A 103 -9.00 -5.32 -12.30
CA ILE A 103 -9.69 -4.78 -11.11
C ILE A 103 -9.52 -5.70 -9.90
N ASN A 104 -9.50 -7.03 -10.09
CA ASN A 104 -9.42 -7.97 -8.97
C ASN A 104 -8.19 -7.74 -8.07
N PRO A 105 -6.96 -7.60 -8.59
CA PRO A 105 -5.79 -7.26 -7.76
C PRO A 105 -5.96 -5.96 -6.98
N ILE A 106 -6.58 -4.94 -7.57
CA ILE A 106 -6.78 -3.63 -6.93
C ILE A 106 -7.77 -3.77 -5.77
N VAL A 107 -8.90 -4.45 -5.98
CA VAL A 107 -9.91 -4.62 -4.93
C VAL A 107 -9.40 -5.57 -3.83
N SER A 108 -8.65 -6.62 -4.17
CA SER A 108 -8.01 -7.50 -3.19
C SER A 108 -6.95 -6.79 -2.34
N THR A 109 -6.28 -5.76 -2.88
CA THR A 109 -5.34 -4.94 -2.07
C THR A 109 -6.02 -4.02 -1.08
N ILE A 110 -7.32 -3.73 -1.20
CA ILE A 110 -8.05 -2.88 -0.25
C ILE A 110 -8.00 -3.47 1.15
N GLY A 111 -8.07 -4.79 1.28
CA GLY A 111 -8.05 -5.44 2.59
C GLY A 111 -6.72 -5.27 3.34
N TRP A 112 -5.65 -4.98 2.63
CA TRP A 112 -4.34 -4.73 3.21
C TRP A 112 -4.11 -3.27 3.60
N ILE A 113 -4.99 -2.35 3.20
CA ILE A 113 -4.83 -0.91 3.48
C ILE A 113 -4.88 -0.64 4.99
N LEU A 114 -5.82 -1.24 5.72
CA LEU A 114 -5.95 -1.04 7.17
C LEU A 114 -4.67 -1.41 7.95
N PRO A 115 -4.14 -2.64 7.86
CA PRO A 115 -2.90 -2.99 8.55
C PRO A 115 -1.69 -2.22 7.99
N ALA A 116 -1.67 -1.87 6.70
CA ALA A 116 -0.57 -1.09 6.12
C ALA A 116 -0.53 0.36 6.62
N ILE A 117 -1.67 1.00 6.88
CA ILE A 117 -1.72 2.36 7.45
C ILE A 117 -1.15 2.38 8.87
N VAL A 118 -1.48 1.36 9.67
CA VAL A 118 -1.05 1.29 11.08
C VAL A 118 0.40 0.81 11.18
N GLY A 119 0.73 -0.27 10.49
CA GLY A 119 2.05 -0.89 10.48
C GLY A 119 3.11 -0.05 9.76
N GLY A 120 2.71 0.62 8.67
CA GLY A 120 3.62 1.33 7.79
C GLY A 120 4.66 0.42 7.13
N GLU A 121 5.51 1.02 6.30
CA GLU A 121 6.75 0.36 5.88
C GLU A 121 7.81 0.63 6.97
N VAL A 122 8.25 -0.43 7.67
CA VAL A 122 9.16 -0.33 8.84
C VAL A 122 10.42 0.47 8.50
N LEU A 123 11.10 0.11 7.41
CA LEU A 123 12.36 0.77 7.02
C LEU A 123 12.15 2.23 6.60
N VAL A 124 11.08 2.53 5.85
CA VAL A 124 10.75 3.92 5.50
C VAL A 124 10.37 4.72 6.75
N SER A 125 9.67 4.11 7.70
CA SER A 125 9.31 4.77 8.96
C SER A 125 10.53 5.09 9.81
N ILE A 126 11.55 4.23 9.81
CA ILE A 126 12.83 4.49 10.47
C ILE A 126 13.55 5.65 9.77
N VAL A 127 13.68 5.61 8.44
CA VAL A 127 14.37 6.66 7.66
C VAL A 127 13.68 8.02 7.79
N LEU A 128 12.35 8.03 7.78
CA LEU A 128 11.55 9.25 7.86
C LEU A 128 11.20 9.65 9.30
N ASN A 129 11.63 8.91 10.32
CA ASN A 129 11.28 9.12 11.72
C ASN A 129 9.75 9.29 11.93
N LEU A 130 8.99 8.34 11.39
CA LEU A 130 7.53 8.34 11.47
C LEU A 130 7.06 7.58 12.73
N PRO A 131 6.10 8.13 13.49
CA PRO A 131 5.52 7.48 14.66
C PRO A 131 4.52 6.39 14.25
N THR A 132 5.00 5.29 13.70
CA THR A 132 4.21 4.11 13.29
C THR A 132 4.48 2.92 14.21
N THR A 133 3.64 1.88 14.15
CA THR A 133 3.86 0.68 14.96
C THR A 133 5.01 -0.19 14.44
N GLY A 134 5.49 0.04 13.21
CA GLY A 134 6.55 -0.73 12.58
C GLY A 134 7.89 -0.67 13.34
N PRO A 135 8.48 0.51 13.58
CA PRO A 135 9.69 0.66 14.38
C PRO A 135 9.54 0.11 15.80
N VAL A 136 8.39 0.34 16.42
CA VAL A 136 8.08 -0.16 17.78
C VAL A 136 8.07 -1.70 17.81
N LEU A 137 7.48 -2.35 16.80
CA LEU A 137 7.50 -3.80 16.67
C LEU A 137 8.93 -4.32 16.47
N LEU A 138 9.73 -3.65 15.63
CA LEU A 138 11.13 -4.03 15.40
C LEU A 138 11.93 -3.96 16.70
N GLU A 139 11.78 -2.88 17.46
CA GLU A 139 12.42 -2.69 18.76
C GLU A 139 11.97 -3.75 19.77
N ALA A 140 10.67 -4.06 19.84
CA ALA A 140 10.14 -5.10 20.70
C ALA A 140 10.72 -6.49 20.38
N VAL A 141 10.88 -6.82 19.09
CA VAL A 141 11.50 -8.08 18.66
C VAL A 141 12.99 -8.12 19.01
N GLN A 142 13.71 -7.01 18.82
CA GLN A 142 15.14 -6.93 19.13
C GLN A 142 15.42 -6.98 20.64
N SER A 143 14.56 -6.36 21.44
CA SER A 143 14.62 -6.37 22.90
C SER A 143 14.01 -7.63 23.54
N GLN A 144 13.50 -8.55 22.72
CA GLN A 144 12.79 -9.76 23.15
C GLN A 144 11.58 -9.49 24.06
N ASP A 145 10.95 -8.33 23.93
CA ASP A 145 9.66 -8.04 24.56
C ASP A 145 8.54 -8.74 23.78
N MET A 146 8.36 -10.03 24.08
CA MET A 146 7.36 -10.89 23.43
C MET A 146 5.93 -10.44 23.73
N TYR A 147 5.68 -9.74 24.85
CA TYR A 147 4.35 -9.22 25.18
C TYR A 147 4.01 -8.04 24.28
N LEU A 148 4.91 -7.06 24.16
CA LEU A 148 4.71 -5.93 23.27
C LEU A 148 4.65 -6.37 21.81
N ALA A 149 5.60 -7.19 21.35
CA ALA A 149 5.61 -7.71 19.99
C ALA A 149 4.35 -8.53 19.68
N GLY A 150 3.93 -9.39 20.61
CA GLY A 150 2.71 -10.19 20.50
C GLY A 150 1.45 -9.33 20.42
N SER A 151 1.34 -8.30 21.27
CA SER A 151 0.19 -7.39 21.28
C SER A 151 0.05 -6.60 19.98
N ILE A 152 1.15 -6.06 19.46
CA ILE A 152 1.17 -5.34 18.17
C ILE A 152 0.82 -6.30 17.03
N THR A 153 1.39 -7.51 17.03
CA THR A 153 1.11 -8.54 16.01
C THR A 153 -0.35 -8.93 16.02
N LEU A 154 -0.94 -9.14 17.19
CA LEU A 154 -2.36 -9.50 17.33
C LEU A 154 -3.25 -8.35 16.86
N PHE A 155 -2.93 -7.11 17.21
CA PHE A 155 -3.65 -5.93 16.74
C PHE A 155 -3.62 -5.79 15.22
N LEU A 156 -2.42 -5.92 14.61
CA LEU A 156 -2.27 -5.89 13.15
C LEU A 156 -3.01 -7.06 12.48
N SER A 157 -3.05 -8.23 13.12
CA SER A 157 -3.77 -9.40 12.62
C SER A 157 -5.28 -9.16 12.62
N VAL A 158 -5.84 -8.57 13.68
CA VAL A 158 -7.27 -8.18 13.74
C VAL A 158 -7.59 -7.17 12.64
N LEU A 159 -6.76 -6.14 12.47
CA LEU A 159 -6.92 -5.16 11.38
C LEU A 159 -6.85 -5.81 9.99
N THR A 160 -5.99 -6.81 9.83
CA THR A 160 -5.86 -7.57 8.59
C THR A 160 -7.16 -8.33 8.31
N VAL A 161 -7.68 -9.08 9.29
CA VAL A 161 -8.95 -9.84 9.14
C VAL A 161 -10.12 -8.91 8.82
N VAL A 162 -10.24 -7.78 9.54
CA VAL A 162 -11.28 -6.79 9.30
C VAL A 162 -11.13 -6.18 7.90
N GLY A 163 -9.90 -5.82 7.51
CA GLY A 163 -9.61 -5.25 6.20
C GLY A 163 -9.95 -6.23 5.07
N THR A 164 -9.49 -7.48 5.17
CA THR A 164 -9.80 -8.51 4.17
C THR A 164 -11.30 -8.76 4.07
N LEU A 165 -12.02 -8.80 5.19
CA LEU A 165 -13.48 -8.95 5.18
C LEU A 165 -14.17 -7.79 4.45
N VAL A 166 -13.74 -6.55 4.69
CA VAL A 166 -14.24 -5.39 3.95
C VAL A 166 -13.93 -5.51 2.45
N GLY A 167 -12.73 -5.95 2.10
CA GLY A 167 -12.33 -6.19 0.71
C GLY A 167 -13.21 -7.24 0.01
N ASP A 168 -13.48 -8.35 0.70
CA ASP A 168 -14.32 -9.44 0.19
C ASP A 168 -15.78 -8.99 0.00
N LEU A 169 -16.33 -8.21 0.94
CA LEU A 169 -17.67 -7.63 0.82
C LEU A 169 -17.76 -6.64 -0.35
N LEU A 170 -16.73 -5.80 -0.56
CA LEU A 170 -16.66 -4.89 -1.70
C LEU A 170 -16.58 -5.65 -3.02
N LEU A 171 -15.77 -6.72 -3.09
CA LEU A 171 -15.71 -7.62 -4.25
C LEU A 171 -17.06 -8.27 -4.54
N ALA A 172 -17.72 -8.83 -3.53
CA ALA A 172 -19.02 -9.47 -3.66
C ALA A 172 -20.11 -8.51 -4.13
N TRP A 173 -20.00 -7.22 -3.76
CA TRP A 173 -20.92 -6.18 -4.22
C TRP A 173 -20.62 -5.71 -5.66
N LEU A 174 -19.34 -5.55 -6.00
CA LEU A 174 -18.90 -5.05 -7.31
C LEU A 174 -19.01 -6.10 -8.42
N ASP A 175 -18.81 -7.38 -8.11
CA ASP A 175 -18.87 -8.48 -9.08
C ASP A 175 -19.98 -9.50 -8.74
N PRO A 176 -21.17 -9.38 -9.35
CA PRO A 176 -22.27 -10.32 -9.15
C PRO A 176 -22.00 -11.75 -9.66
N ARG A 177 -20.85 -12.01 -10.34
CA ARG A 177 -20.48 -13.34 -10.83
C ARG A 177 -19.89 -14.26 -9.76
N ILE A 178 -19.32 -13.71 -8.68
CA ILE A 178 -18.81 -14.51 -7.54
C ILE A 178 -19.98 -15.24 -6.84
N ARG A 179 -21.20 -14.69 -6.98
CA ARG A 179 -22.43 -15.29 -6.45
C ARG A 179 -22.83 -16.61 -7.11
N PHE A 180 -22.23 -16.99 -8.24
CA PHE A 180 -22.56 -18.22 -8.97
C PHE A 180 -21.54 -19.37 -8.82
N GLY A 181 -20.44 -19.18 -8.07
CA GLY A 181 -19.47 -20.25 -7.81
C GLY A 181 -19.90 -21.29 -6.77
N SER A 182 -20.99 -21.05 -6.05
CA SER A 182 -21.54 -21.94 -5.01
C SER A 182 -22.77 -22.73 -5.46
N ALA A 183 -23.24 -22.57 -6.70
CA ALA A 183 -24.39 -23.29 -7.24
C ALA A 183 -23.94 -24.25 -8.35
N GLY A 184 -23.12 -25.23 -7.97
CA GLY A 184 -22.69 -26.34 -8.81
C GLY A 184 -22.67 -27.62 -7.98
N GLY A 185 -23.85 -28.11 -7.63
CA GLY A 185 -24.13 -29.46 -7.19
C GLY A 185 -25.09 -30.11 -8.18
#